data_AF-A0A1Y6K1B3-F1
#
_entry.id   AF-A0A1Y6K1B3-F1
#
_cell.length_a   1.000
_cell.length_b   1.000
_cell.length_c   1.000
_cell.angle_alpha   90.00
_cell.angle_beta   90.00
_cell.angle_gamma   90.00
#
_symmetry.space_group_name_H-M   'P 1'
#
loop_
_entity.id
_entity.type
_entity.pdbx_description
1 polymer ?
#
loop_
_entity_poly.entity_id
_entity_poly.type
_entity_poly.pdbx_seq_one_letter_code
_entity_poly.pdbx_strand_id
1 'polypeptide(L)' 'MSEQPSAPHELASPLARLFHIARQQGYLTYDDILAVMPEPDQDLDQLDRLYAALLAAGIPYGDASAFDEGAK' A
#
# COMPACT_ATOMS: atom_id res chain seq x y z
N MET A 1 6.00 -10.86 32.52
CA MET A 1 6.42 -10.84 31.11
C MET A 1 5.39 -11.63 30.34
N SER A 2 4.51 -11.04 29.54
CA SER A 2 4.60 -9.75 28.87
C SER A 2 3.21 -9.12 28.80
N GLU A 3 3.15 -7.81 29.07
CA GLU A 3 2.00 -6.97 28.77
C GLU A 3 1.74 -7.09 27.26
N GLN A 4 0.65 -7.73 26.88
CA GLN A 4 0.12 -7.60 25.52
C GLN A 4 -0.77 -6.35 25.54
N PRO A 5 -0.35 -5.23 24.95
CA PRO A 5 -1.17 -4.04 24.94
C PRO A 5 -2.36 -4.26 24.00
N SER A 6 -3.55 -4.09 24.56
CA SER A 6 -4.80 -3.88 23.85
C SER A 6 -4.66 -2.65 22.93
N ALA A 7 -4.72 -2.84 21.60
CA ALA A 7 -5.21 -1.80 20.70
C ALA A 7 -5.62 -2.38 19.34
N PRO A 8 -6.81 -2.04 18.79
CA PRO A 8 -7.07 -2.12 17.36
C PRO A 8 -6.40 -0.94 16.63
N HIS A 9 -5.10 -0.70 16.89
CA HIS A 9 -4.32 0.36 16.21
C HIS A 9 -3.63 -0.16 14.94
N GLU A 10 -3.99 -1.38 14.50
CA GLU A 10 -3.33 -2.17 13.45
C GLU A 10 -3.47 -1.60 12.02
N LEU A 11 -4.02 -0.40 11.87
CA LEU A 11 -4.09 0.35 10.61
C LEU A 11 -3.16 1.58 10.57
N ALA A 12 -2.32 1.82 11.58
CA ALA A 12 -1.42 2.97 11.61
C ALA A 12 -0.22 2.87 10.65
N SER A 13 0.09 1.67 10.15
CA SER A 13 1.22 1.50 9.22
C SER A 13 0.80 1.83 7.78
N PRO A 14 1.55 2.70 7.08
CA PRO A 14 1.33 3.05 5.67
C PRO A 14 1.13 1.82 4.77
N LEU A 15 1.96 0.80 4.98
CA LEU A 15 1.86 -0.50 4.32
C LEU A 15 0.50 -1.16 4.49
N ALA A 16 -0.02 -1.26 5.72
CA ALA A 16 -1.30 -1.91 5.98
C ALA A 16 -2.45 -1.19 5.27
N ARG A 17 -2.39 0.15 5.22
CA ARG A 17 -3.38 0.97 4.51
C ARG A 17 -3.33 0.75 2.99
N LEU A 18 -2.13 0.69 2.43
CA LEU A 18 -1.90 0.40 1.01
C LEU A 18 -2.41 -1.00 0.63
N PHE A 19 -2.11 -2.02 1.44
CA PHE A 19 -2.64 -3.36 1.25
C PHE A 19 -4.17 -3.44 1.32
N HIS A 20 -4.78 -2.64 2.20
CA HIS A 20 -6.23 -2.57 2.28
C HIS A 20 -6.83 -2.02 0.99
N ILE A 21 -6.30 -0.91 0.49
CA ILE A 21 -6.73 -0.29 -0.78
C ILE A 21 -6.57 -1.27 -1.94
N ALA A 22 -5.38 -1.88 -2.06
CA ALA A 22 -5.13 -2.87 -3.10
C ALA A 22 -6.02 -4.11 -3.01
N ARG A 23 -6.43 -4.53 -1.82
CA ARG A 23 -7.40 -5.63 -1.69
C ARG A 23 -8.82 -5.23 -2.05
N GLN A 24 -9.19 -3.96 -1.90
CA GLN A 24 -10.51 -3.46 -2.29
C GLN A 24 -10.63 -3.31 -3.81
N GLN A 25 -9.60 -2.75 -4.46
CA GLN A 25 -9.62 -2.49 -5.91
C GLN A 25 -9.01 -3.62 -6.75
N GLY A 26 -8.11 -4.42 -6.17
CA GLY A 26 -7.33 -5.45 -6.86
C GLY A 26 -6.00 -4.94 -7.43
N TYR A 27 -5.74 -3.64 -7.35
CA TYR A 27 -4.53 -2.96 -7.82
C TYR A 27 -4.26 -1.73 -6.96
N LEU A 28 -3.08 -1.15 -7.11
CA LEU A 28 -2.66 0.03 -6.36
C LEU A 28 -2.19 1.14 -7.31
N THR A 29 -2.71 2.35 -7.15
CA THR A 29 -2.31 3.46 -8.03
C THR A 29 -1.19 4.30 -7.44
N TYR A 30 -0.41 5.00 -8.28
CA TYR A 30 0.56 5.98 -7.78
C TYR A 30 -0.11 7.04 -6.88
N ASP A 31 -1.36 7.40 -7.18
CA ASP A 31 -2.16 8.30 -6.35
C ASP A 31 -2.44 7.71 -4.97
N ASP A 32 -2.82 6.43 -4.89
CA ASP A 32 -2.99 5.73 -3.61
C ASP A 32 -1.69 5.68 -2.79
N ILE A 33 -0.56 5.41 -3.46
CA ILE A 33 0.77 5.41 -2.81
C ILE A 33 1.06 6.80 -2.23
N LEU A 34 0.90 7.85 -3.03
CA LEU A 34 1.15 9.24 -2.61
C LEU A 34 0.15 9.74 -1.56
N ALA A 35 -1.10 9.25 -1.59
CA ALA A 35 -2.11 9.59 -0.60
C ALA A 35 -1.76 9.05 0.79
N VAL A 36 -1.04 7.92 0.87
CA VAL A 36 -0.59 7.32 2.14
C VAL A 36 0.84 7.74 2.49
N MET A 37 1.71 7.83 1.49
CA MET A 37 3.11 8.25 1.59
C MET A 37 3.34 9.46 0.67
N PRO A 38 2.95 10.67 1.10
CA PRO A 38 3.11 11.88 0.28
C PRO A 38 4.59 12.24 0.04
N GLU A 39 5.47 11.74 0.89
CA GLU A 39 6.91 12.00 0.85
C GLU A 39 7.70 10.68 0.76
N PRO A 40 7.59 9.90 -0.33
CA PRO A 40 8.23 8.59 -0.44
C PRO A 40 9.77 8.67 -0.45
N ASP A 41 10.32 9.84 -0.78
CA ASP A 41 11.76 10.11 -0.80
C ASP A 41 12.35 10.28 0.61
N GLN A 42 11.53 10.61 1.61
CA GLN A 42 11.98 10.75 2.99
C GLN A 42 12.32 9.41 3.63
N ASP A 43 11.68 8.33 3.16
CA ASP A 43 11.80 7.00 3.75
C ASP A 43 11.87 5.92 2.66
N LEU A 44 12.98 5.92 1.92
CA LEU A 44 13.23 4.96 0.83
C LEU A 44 13.17 3.51 1.30
N ASP A 45 13.52 3.23 2.55
CA ASP A 45 13.46 1.89 3.13
C ASP A 45 12.01 1.40 3.29
N GLN A 46 11.10 2.29 3.69
CA GLN A 46 9.68 1.99 3.72
C GLN A 46 9.08 1.84 2.32
N LEU A 47 9.53 2.67 1.37
CA LEU A 47 9.12 2.58 -0.03
C LEU A 47 9.57 1.25 -0.67
N ASP A 48 10.81 0.83 -0.42
CA ASP A 48 11.33 -0.46 -0.90
C ASP A 48 10.55 -1.63 -0.29
N ARG A 49 10.29 -1.58 1.03
CA ARG A 49 9.45 -2.58 1.71
C ARG A 49 8.05 -2.66 1.13
N LEU A 50 7.45 -1.52 0.73
CA LEU A 50 6.17 -1.51 0.04
C LEU A 50 6.24 -2.26 -1.27
N TYR A 51 7.19 -1.92 -2.15
CA TYR A 51 7.32 -2.58 -3.44
C TYR A 51 7.59 -4.08 -3.28
N ALA A 52 8.49 -4.47 -2.37
CA ALA A 52 8.76 -5.87 -2.05
C ALA A 52 7.49 -6.61 -1.60
N ALA A 53 6.68 -5.98 -0.76
CA ALA A 53 5.44 -6.55 -0.25
C ALA A 53 4.36 -6.65 -1.36
N LEU A 54 4.23 -5.64 -2.22
CA LEU A 54 3.32 -5.65 -3.37
C LEU A 54 3.69 -6.77 -4.34
N LEU A 55 4.97 -6.92 -4.66
CA LEU A 55 5.49 -8.01 -5.50
C LEU A 55 5.22 -9.38 -4.88
N ALA A 56 5.49 -9.54 -3.58
CA ALA A 56 5.23 -10.79 -2.86
C ALA A 56 3.74 -11.16 -2.82
N ALA A 57 2.87 -10.15 -2.76
CA ALA A 57 1.42 -10.33 -2.80
C ALA A 57 0.85 -10.46 -4.22
N GLY A 58 1.66 -10.23 -5.26
CA GLY A 58 1.22 -10.23 -6.65
C GLY A 58 0.23 -9.10 -6.98
N ILE A 59 0.34 -7.98 -6.28
CA ILE A 59 -0.54 -6.82 -6.48
C ILE A 59 0.05 -5.94 -7.59
N PRO A 60 -0.68 -5.75 -8.71
CA PRO A 60 -0.25 -4.82 -9.75
C PRO A 60 -0.34 -3.37 -9.25
N TYR A 61 0.66 -2.57 -9.60
CA TYR A 61 0.71 -1.15 -9.25
C TYR A 61 1.11 -0.28 -10.44
N GLY A 62 0.56 0.93 -10.54
CA GLY A 62 0.74 1.78 -11.72
C GLY A 62 -0.16 3.02 -11.76
N ASP A 63 -0.35 3.59 -12.94
CA ASP A 63 -1.30 4.69 -13.13
C ASP A 63 -2.74 4.15 -13.16
N ALA A 64 -3.70 4.86 -12.57
CA ALA A 64 -5.11 4.45 -12.60
C ALA A 64 -5.61 4.23 -14.04
N SER A 65 -5.18 5.07 -14.97
CA SER A 65 -5.53 5.00 -16.40
C SER A 65 -5.03 3.71 -17.05
N ALA A 66 -3.94 3.13 -16.55
CA ALA A 66 -3.40 1.87 -17.06
C ALA A 66 -4.25 0.65 -16.68
N PHE A 67 -5.10 0.77 -15.65
CA PHE A 67 -6.00 -0.30 -15.19
C PHE A 67 -7.44 -0.11 -15.68
N ASP A 68 -7.84 1.12 -15.99
CA ASP A 68 -9.17 1.45 -16.53
C ASP A 68 -9.34 1.06 -18.01
N GLU A 69 -8.24 0.79 -18.74
CA GLU A 69 -8.22 0.39 -20.16
C GLU A 69 -8.71 -1.06 -20.42
N GLY A 70 -9.71 -1.53 -19.65
CA GLY A 70 -10.34 -2.84 -19.77
C GLY A 70 -11.84 -2.81 -20.12
N ALA A 71 -12.50 -1.65 -20.04
CA ALA A 71 -13.91 -1.52 -20.38
C ALA A 71 -14.07 -0.99 -21.81
N LYS A 72 -13.86 -1.87 -22.79
CA LYS A 72 -14.30 -1.63 -24.17
C LYS A 72 -15.78 -1.99 -24.33
#